data_AF-A0A2M8G444-F1
#
_entry.id   AF-A0A2M8G444-F1
#
_cell.length_a   1.000
_cell.length_b   1.000
_cell.length_c   1.000
_cell.angle_alpha   90.00
_cell.angle_beta   90.00
_cell.angle_gamma   90.00
#
_symmetry.space_group_name_H-M   'P 1'
#
loop_
_entity.id
_entity.type
_entity.pdbx_description
1 polymer ?
#
loop_
_entity_poly.entity_id
_entity_poly.type
_entity_poly.pdbx_seq_one_letter_code
_entity_poly.pdbx_strand_id
1 'polypeptide(L)'
;MFKTIAYADIFDYPLTASEVNLWLIKGDSLAPVKKGYYYLPGREGLIALRRHRERFSQLKWPMAYRTAKILSFIPSVKLVAVTGALAMNNADKNDDIDLMIITAKNRLWLTRLLASILLFSHLRHGQKIYNKLCLNLWLDETNLAIKQRNLYIAHEICQARSVLDRDGTYQKFIKANLWYKQFLPNWKM
;
A
#
# COMPACT_ATOMS: atom_id res chain seq x y z
N MET A 1 -6.20 -11.42 19.29
CA MET A 1 -5.27 -11.17 18.17
C MET A 1 -5.35 -12.27 17.10
N PHE A 2 -6.25 -13.25 17.23
CA PHE A 2 -6.31 -14.38 16.30
C PHE A 2 -6.74 -13.95 14.90
N LYS A 3 -7.82 -13.15 14.78
CA LYS A 3 -8.29 -12.66 13.48
C LYS A 3 -7.21 -11.83 12.79
N THR A 4 -6.51 -11.02 13.56
CA THR A 4 -5.42 -10.16 13.07
C THR A 4 -4.26 -10.98 12.51
N ILE A 5 -3.81 -12.00 13.25
CA ILE A 5 -2.75 -12.91 12.80
C ILE A 5 -3.21 -13.73 11.60
N ALA A 6 -4.41 -14.32 11.66
CA ALA A 6 -4.96 -15.13 10.57
C ALA A 6 -5.10 -14.32 9.27
N TYR A 7 -5.52 -13.05 9.37
CA TYR A 7 -5.59 -12.15 8.21
C TYR A 7 -4.21 -11.90 7.60
N ALA A 8 -3.20 -11.56 8.40
CA ALA A 8 -1.86 -11.31 7.91
C ALA A 8 -1.21 -12.56 7.29
N ASP A 9 -1.54 -13.73 7.83
CA ASP A 9 -1.14 -15.03 7.32
C ASP A 9 -1.68 -15.32 5.91
N ILE A 10 -2.85 -14.81 5.52
CA ILE A 10 -3.35 -14.91 4.13
C ILE A 10 -2.33 -14.31 3.13
N PHE A 11 -1.54 -13.33 3.57
CA PHE A 11 -0.53 -12.65 2.77
C PHE A 11 0.91 -13.11 3.09
N ASP A 12 1.07 -14.23 3.80
CA ASP A 12 2.36 -14.76 4.24
C ASP A 12 3.19 -13.72 5.03
N TYR A 13 2.53 -12.87 5.80
CA TYR A 13 3.16 -11.75 6.49
C TYR A 13 3.12 -11.94 8.01
N PRO A 14 4.14 -12.60 8.60
CA PRO A 14 4.16 -12.84 10.04
C PRO A 14 4.37 -11.52 10.76
N LEU A 15 3.43 -11.11 11.62
CA LEU A 15 3.43 -9.78 12.24
C LEU A 15 4.42 -9.70 13.40
N THR A 16 5.06 -8.55 13.59
CA THR A 16 5.78 -8.22 14.83
C THR A 16 4.80 -7.82 15.94
N ALA A 17 5.25 -7.83 17.20
CA ALA A 17 4.42 -7.41 18.34
C ALA A 17 3.78 -6.02 18.16
N SER A 18 4.53 -5.04 17.64
CA SER A 18 4.00 -3.69 17.38
C SER A 18 2.98 -3.68 16.25
N GLU A 19 3.21 -4.48 15.21
CA GLU A 19 2.29 -4.61 14.08
C GLU A 19 0.99 -5.33 14.46
N VAL A 20 1.02 -6.32 15.36
CA VAL A 20 -0.20 -6.93 15.91
C VAL A 20 -1.09 -5.87 16.58
N ASN A 21 -0.49 -4.94 17.33
CA ASN A 21 -1.25 -3.86 17.94
C ASN A 21 -1.73 -2.83 16.90
N LEU A 22 -0.87 -2.44 15.95
CA LEU A 22 -1.18 -1.45 14.92
C LEU A 22 -2.32 -1.91 14.00
N TRP A 23 -2.26 -3.17 13.56
CA TRP A 23 -3.21 -3.79 12.62
C TRP A 23 -4.35 -4.52 13.30
N LEU A 24 -4.56 -4.30 14.61
CA LEU A 24 -5.58 -4.99 15.38
C LEU A 24 -6.95 -4.82 14.72
N ILE A 25 -7.56 -5.93 14.31
CA ILE A 25 -8.89 -5.94 13.70
C ILE A 25 -9.95 -5.71 14.78
N LYS A 26 -10.95 -4.87 14.49
CA LYS A 26 -12.06 -4.59 15.40
C LYS A 26 -12.75 -5.90 15.86
N GLY A 27 -12.98 -6.01 17.17
CA GLY A 27 -13.56 -7.20 17.79
C GLY A 27 -12.55 -8.31 18.07
N ASP A 28 -11.26 -8.06 17.87
CA ASP A 28 -10.17 -8.91 18.31
C ASP A 28 -9.58 -8.35 19.63
N SER A 29 -9.17 -9.22 20.56
CA SER A 29 -8.60 -8.80 21.85
C SER A 29 -7.08 -8.89 21.84
N LEU A 30 -6.37 -7.84 22.22
CA LEU A 30 -4.91 -7.86 22.30
C LEU A 30 -4.47 -8.65 23.55
N ALA A 31 -3.78 -9.77 23.35
CA ALA A 31 -3.13 -10.49 24.45
C ALA A 31 -1.75 -9.87 24.72
N PRO A 32 -1.13 -10.11 25.89
CA PRO A 32 0.25 -9.69 26.15
C PRO A 32 1.20 -10.23 25.08
N VAL A 33 1.70 -9.34 24.22
CA VAL A 33 2.65 -9.68 23.16
C VAL A 33 4.08 -9.49 23.66
N LYS A 34 4.93 -10.49 23.42
CA LYS A 34 6.38 -10.43 23.64
C LYS A 34 7.07 -10.09 22.31
N LYS A 35 8.33 -9.65 22.37
CA LYS A 35 9.13 -9.45 21.16
C LYS A 35 9.20 -10.75 20.36
N GLY A 36 8.91 -10.69 19.07
CA GLY A 36 8.89 -11.85 18.17
C GLY A 36 7.99 -11.63 16.97
N TYR A 37 7.90 -12.68 16.15
CA TYR A 37 6.97 -12.77 15.02
C TYR A 37 5.77 -13.65 15.40
N TYR A 38 4.60 -13.28 14.90
CA TYR A 38 3.31 -13.89 15.14
C TYR A 38 2.72 -14.39 13.83
N TYR A 39 2.38 -15.67 13.78
CA TYR A 39 1.83 -16.40 12.64
C TYR A 39 1.06 -17.62 13.15
N LEU A 40 0.28 -18.27 12.29
CA LEU A 40 -0.44 -19.49 12.67
C LEU A 40 0.51 -20.70 12.80
N PRO A 41 0.18 -21.72 13.64
CA PRO A 41 1.03 -22.90 13.83
C PRO A 41 1.39 -23.61 12.51
N GLY A 42 2.63 -24.10 12.39
CA GLY A 42 3.12 -24.80 11.19
C GLY A 42 3.59 -23.88 10.06
N ARG A 43 3.77 -22.59 10.34
CA ARG A 43 4.20 -21.57 9.36
C ARG A 43 5.48 -20.85 9.76
N GLU A 44 6.36 -21.54 10.48
CA GLU A 44 7.63 -21.01 10.99
C GLU A 44 8.54 -20.49 9.87
N GLY A 45 8.44 -21.08 8.67
CA GLY A 45 9.16 -20.65 7.47
C GLY A 45 8.84 -19.22 7.01
N LEU A 46 7.71 -18.65 7.45
CA LEU A 46 7.31 -17.28 7.10
C LEU A 46 8.31 -16.22 7.58
N ILE A 47 9.03 -16.47 8.67
CA ILE A 47 10.03 -15.52 9.17
C ILE A 47 11.16 -15.34 8.15
N ALA A 48 11.65 -16.45 7.59
CA ALA A 48 12.69 -16.42 6.56
C ALA A 48 12.16 -15.76 5.27
N LEU A 49 10.92 -16.10 4.88
CA LEU A 49 10.25 -15.51 3.73
C LEU A 49 10.08 -13.99 3.86
N ARG A 50 9.64 -13.51 5.03
CA ARG A 50 9.50 -12.07 5.31
C ARG A 50 10.83 -11.33 5.16
N ARG A 51 11.91 -11.86 5.74
CA ARG A 51 13.25 -11.27 5.60
C ARG A 51 13.72 -11.24 4.15
N HIS A 52 13.38 -12.26 3.38
CA HIS A 52 13.72 -12.34 1.95
C HIS A 52 12.94 -11.31 1.12
N ARG A 53 11.61 -11.22 1.30
CA ARG A 53 10.74 -10.23 0.65
C ARG A 53 11.05 -8.79 1.07
N GLU A 54 11.44 -8.58 2.32
CA GLU A 54 11.89 -7.26 2.79
C GLU A 54 13.11 -6.78 2.01
N ARG A 55 14.11 -7.64 1.77
CA ARG A 55 15.28 -7.30 0.94
C ARG A 55 14.88 -6.89 -0.47
N PHE A 56 13.98 -7.63 -1.13
CA PHE A 56 13.51 -7.26 -2.47
C PHE A 56 12.66 -5.99 -2.47
N SER A 57 11.87 -5.76 -1.43
CA SER A 57 11.11 -4.54 -1.25
C SER A 57 12.04 -3.33 -1.18
N GLN A 58 13.14 -3.41 -0.42
CA GLN A 58 14.15 -2.35 -0.35
C GLN A 58 14.77 -2.02 -1.71
N LEU A 59 14.96 -3.02 -2.58
CA LEU A 59 15.47 -2.79 -3.94
C LEU A 59 14.44 -2.10 -4.86
N LYS A 60 13.14 -2.23 -4.58
CA LYS A 60 12.05 -1.64 -5.37
C LYS A 60 11.70 -0.20 -4.97
N TRP A 61 11.88 0.17 -3.70
CA TRP A 61 11.59 1.53 -3.21
C TRP A 61 12.26 2.65 -4.04
N PRO A 62 13.55 2.56 -4.42
CA PRO A 62 14.17 3.56 -5.28
C PRO A 62 13.45 3.75 -6.62
N MET A 63 12.87 2.68 -7.19
CA MET A 63 12.09 2.78 -8.43
C MET A 63 10.79 3.55 -8.18
N ALA A 64 10.08 3.28 -7.08
CA ALA A 64 8.87 4.01 -6.72
C ALA A 64 9.15 5.51 -6.54
N TYR A 65 10.22 5.88 -5.84
CA TYR A 65 10.62 7.29 -5.66
C TYR A 65 11.03 7.96 -6.98
N ARG A 66 11.76 7.27 -7.86
CA ARG A 66 12.11 7.80 -9.20
C ARG A 66 10.86 8.03 -10.04
N THR A 67 9.92 7.09 -10.05
CA THR A 67 8.63 7.23 -10.73
C THR A 67 7.85 8.42 -10.19
N ALA A 68 7.77 8.56 -8.86
CA ALA A 68 7.10 9.69 -8.22
C ALA A 68 7.76 11.03 -8.61
N LYS A 69 9.09 11.08 -8.70
CA LYS A 69 9.84 12.26 -9.18
C LYS A 69 9.50 12.59 -10.64
N ILE A 70 9.41 11.60 -11.53
CA ILE A 70 9.00 11.83 -12.93
C ILE A 70 7.54 12.33 -12.98
N LEU A 71 6.63 11.70 -12.26
CA LEU A 71 5.23 12.11 -12.21
C LEU A 71 5.04 13.50 -11.60
N SER A 72 5.97 13.95 -10.75
CA SER A 72 5.95 15.29 -10.19
C SER A 72 6.04 16.41 -11.24
N PHE A 73 6.56 16.13 -12.45
CA PHE A 73 6.55 17.11 -13.54
C PHE A 73 5.14 17.42 -14.04
N ILE A 74 4.15 16.56 -13.77
CA ILE A 74 2.75 16.83 -14.11
C ILE A 74 2.13 17.63 -12.94
N PRO A 75 1.75 18.91 -13.12
CA PRO A 75 1.26 19.75 -12.01
C PRO A 75 -0.07 19.26 -11.43
N SER A 76 -0.87 18.56 -12.24
CA SER A 76 -2.13 17.97 -11.80
C SER A 76 -1.98 16.71 -10.95
N VAL A 77 -0.79 16.13 -10.82
CA VAL A 77 -0.54 15.06 -9.84
C VAL A 77 -0.46 15.69 -8.44
N LYS A 78 -1.34 15.26 -7.54
CA LYS A 78 -1.41 15.76 -6.15
C LYS A 78 -0.89 14.76 -5.13
N LEU A 79 -1.06 13.47 -5.38
CA LEU A 79 -0.49 12.39 -4.57
C LEU A 79 0.04 11.29 -5.48
N VAL A 80 1.19 10.72 -5.13
CA VAL A 80 1.61 9.38 -5.55
C VAL A 80 1.90 8.59 -4.28
N ALA A 81 1.24 7.46 -4.12
CA ALA A 81 1.45 6.55 -3.00
C ALA A 81 1.71 5.13 -3.50
N VAL A 82 2.59 4.41 -2.82
CA VAL A 82 2.80 2.97 -3.03
C VAL A 82 1.74 2.21 -2.27
N THR A 83 1.13 1.21 -2.91
CA THR A 83 0.13 0.30 -2.33
C THR A 83 0.59 -1.16 -2.44
N GLY A 84 -0.28 -2.11 -2.09
CA GLY A 84 -0.01 -3.54 -2.24
C GLY A 84 1.19 -4.05 -1.42
N ALA A 85 1.84 -5.11 -1.91
CA ALA A 85 2.89 -5.82 -1.18
C ALA A 85 4.11 -4.94 -0.84
N LEU A 86 4.50 -4.04 -1.75
CA LEU A 86 5.65 -3.16 -1.52
C LEU A 86 5.42 -2.20 -0.34
N ALA A 87 4.20 -1.66 -0.19
CA ALA A 87 3.85 -0.80 0.92
C ALA A 87 4.03 -1.47 2.30
N MET A 88 3.93 -2.79 2.36
CA MET A 88 4.13 -3.59 3.57
C MET A 88 5.55 -4.17 3.69
N ASN A 89 6.47 -3.82 2.78
CA ASN A 89 7.78 -4.47 2.64
C ASN A 89 7.69 -6.00 2.47
N ASN A 90 6.66 -6.46 1.77
CA ASN A 90 6.36 -7.88 1.55
C ASN A 90 6.40 -8.26 0.06
N ALA A 91 7.06 -7.46 -0.79
CA ALA A 91 7.16 -7.75 -2.22
C ALA A 91 8.24 -8.82 -2.51
N ASP A 92 7.93 -9.81 -3.31
CA ASP A 92 8.90 -10.76 -3.88
C ASP A 92 9.63 -10.12 -5.07
N LYS A 93 10.71 -10.77 -5.56
CA LYS A 93 11.48 -10.39 -6.74
C LYS A 93 10.56 -10.04 -7.90
N ASN A 94 9.61 -10.91 -8.23
CA ASN A 94 8.79 -10.84 -9.44
C ASN A 94 7.58 -9.90 -9.35
N ASP A 95 7.30 -9.34 -8.18
CA ASP A 95 6.15 -8.47 -7.99
C ASP A 95 6.32 -7.13 -8.71
N ASP A 96 5.19 -6.55 -9.10
CA ASP A 96 5.09 -5.18 -9.60
C ASP A 96 5.08 -4.16 -8.46
N ILE A 97 5.20 -2.89 -8.86
CA ILE A 97 5.10 -1.74 -7.97
C ILE A 97 3.74 -1.10 -8.20
N ASP A 98 2.81 -1.31 -7.26
CA ASP A 98 1.48 -0.71 -7.30
C ASP A 98 1.54 0.76 -6.83
N LEU A 99 1.04 1.64 -7.69
CA LEU A 99 0.93 3.06 -7.42
C LEU A 99 -0.53 3.50 -7.41
N MET A 100 -0.91 4.19 -6.34
CA MET A 100 -2.12 5.01 -6.27
C MET A 100 -1.75 6.46 -6.61
N ILE A 101 -2.51 7.06 -7.53
CA ILE A 101 -2.32 8.45 -7.95
C ILE A 101 -3.61 9.23 -7.72
N ILE A 102 -3.48 10.35 -7.01
CA ILE A 102 -4.57 11.31 -6.82
C ILE A 102 -4.25 12.56 -7.62
N THR A 103 -5.20 12.99 -8.42
CA THR A 103 -5.07 14.11 -9.35
C THR A 103 -5.88 15.32 -8.90
N ALA A 104 -5.54 16.49 -9.42
CA ALA A 104 -6.33 17.70 -9.25
C ALA A 104 -7.75 17.49 -9.79
N LYS A 105 -8.71 18.21 -9.20
CA LYS A 105 -10.13 18.18 -9.59
C LYS A 105 -10.33 18.19 -11.12
N ASN A 106 -11.09 17.22 -11.62
CA ASN A 106 -11.45 17.06 -13.04
C ASN A 106 -10.26 16.88 -14.02
N ARG A 107 -9.07 16.49 -13.53
CA ARG A 107 -7.88 16.27 -14.37
C ARG A 107 -7.46 14.81 -14.49
N LEU A 108 -8.25 13.85 -13.99
CA LEU A 108 -7.89 12.43 -13.92
C LEU A 108 -7.45 11.88 -15.28
N TRP A 109 -8.30 11.95 -16.30
CA TRP A 109 -8.02 11.33 -17.60
C TRP A 109 -6.84 11.97 -18.34
N LEU A 110 -6.72 13.30 -18.28
CA LEU A 110 -5.58 14.02 -18.87
C LEU A 110 -4.28 13.64 -18.16
N THR A 111 -4.29 13.63 -16.82
CA THR A 111 -3.12 13.24 -16.02
C THR A 111 -2.73 11.80 -16.29
N ARG A 112 -3.72 10.91 -16.40
CA ARG A 112 -3.50 9.49 -16.71
C ARG A 112 -2.87 9.30 -18.08
N LEU A 113 -3.32 10.04 -19.09
CA LEU A 113 -2.72 10.03 -20.42
C LEU A 113 -1.26 10.48 -20.38
N LEU A 114 -0.98 11.65 -19.78
CA LEU A 114 0.37 12.20 -19.65
C LEU A 114 1.29 11.25 -18.87
N ALA A 115 0.82 10.72 -17.74
CA ALA A 115 1.56 9.75 -16.94
C ALA A 115 1.86 8.48 -17.73
N SER A 116 0.91 7.99 -18.53
CA SER A 116 1.10 6.79 -19.34
C SER A 116 2.15 7.00 -20.44
N ILE A 117 2.18 8.20 -21.05
CA ILE A 117 3.20 8.57 -22.03
C ILE A 117 4.58 8.68 -21.37
N LEU A 118 4.68 9.40 -20.25
CA LEU A 118 5.96 9.58 -19.54
C LEU A 118 6.53 8.27 -18.99
N LEU A 119 5.67 7.34 -18.58
CA LEU A 119 6.08 6.05 -18.01
C LEU A 119 6.04 4.90 -19.02
N PHE A 120 5.78 5.16 -20.31
CA PHE A 120 5.49 4.11 -21.29
C PHE A 120 6.52 2.97 -21.32
N SER A 121 7.82 3.31 -21.22
CA SER A 121 8.93 2.36 -21.18
C SER A 121 9.03 1.52 -19.90
N HIS A 122 8.34 1.93 -18.84
CA HIS A 122 8.37 1.33 -17.50
C HIS A 122 7.04 0.67 -17.10
N LEU A 123 5.98 0.86 -17.90
CA LEU A 123 4.68 0.26 -17.68
C LEU A 123 4.68 -1.24 -18.00
N ARG A 124 3.82 -1.97 -17.29
CA ARG A 124 3.61 -3.40 -17.49
C ARG A 124 3.01 -3.69 -18.87
N HIS A 125 3.85 -4.05 -19.84
CA HIS A 125 3.43 -4.58 -21.15
C HIS A 125 3.85 -6.05 -21.33
N GLY A 126 2.93 -6.95 -21.70
CA GLY A 126 3.22 -8.36 -22.03
C GLY A 126 3.56 -9.26 -20.84
N GLN A 127 4.27 -10.37 -21.11
CA GLN A 127 4.45 -11.51 -20.18
C GLN A 127 5.57 -11.36 -19.13
N LYS A 128 6.52 -10.43 -19.30
CA LYS A 128 7.55 -10.16 -18.27
C LYS A 128 7.00 -9.15 -17.27
N ILE A 129 6.69 -9.57 -16.04
CA ILE A 129 5.99 -8.74 -15.02
C ILE A 129 6.96 -8.14 -13.99
N TYR A 130 8.19 -8.67 -13.89
CA TYR A 130 9.22 -8.24 -12.95
C TYR A 130 9.48 -6.73 -12.99
N ASN A 131 9.43 -6.08 -11.81
CA ASN A 131 9.79 -4.66 -11.60
C ASN A 131 9.04 -3.65 -12.48
N LYS A 132 7.85 -4.01 -12.97
CA LYS A 132 7.00 -3.09 -13.73
C LYS A 132 6.11 -2.27 -12.82
N LEU A 133 5.77 -1.08 -13.31
CA LEU A 133 4.86 -0.17 -12.61
C LEU A 133 3.42 -0.56 -12.97
N CYS A 134 2.59 -0.76 -11.94
CA CYS A 134 1.15 -0.90 -12.07
C CYS A 134 0.50 0.37 -11.52
N LEU A 135 -0.26 1.07 -12.36
CA LEU A 135 -1.02 2.26 -11.95
C LEU A 135 -2.36 1.80 -11.39
N ASN A 136 -2.31 1.18 -10.21
CA ASN A 136 -3.37 0.38 -9.61
C ASN A 136 -4.66 1.18 -9.32
N LEU A 137 -4.53 2.41 -8.80
CA LEU A 137 -5.68 3.21 -8.40
C LEU A 137 -5.54 4.68 -8.83
N TRP A 138 -6.58 5.19 -9.47
CA TRP A 138 -6.68 6.59 -9.88
C TRP A 138 -7.85 7.27 -9.19
N LEU A 139 -7.59 8.39 -8.54
CA LEU A 139 -8.60 9.26 -7.95
C LEU A 139 -8.36 10.70 -8.38
N ASP A 140 -9.35 11.55 -8.16
CA ASP A 140 -9.18 12.99 -8.19
C ASP A 140 -9.76 13.63 -6.92
N GLU A 141 -9.39 14.88 -6.66
CA GLU A 141 -9.80 15.60 -5.45
C GLU A 141 -11.32 15.68 -5.24
N THR A 142 -12.15 15.49 -6.28
CA THR A 142 -13.62 15.46 -6.11
C THR A 142 -14.14 14.16 -5.53
N ASN A 143 -13.38 13.07 -5.61
CA ASN A 143 -13.84 11.73 -5.26
C ASN A 143 -12.75 10.93 -4.52
N LEU A 144 -12.32 11.43 -3.37
CA LEU A 144 -11.33 10.78 -2.51
C LEU A 144 -11.88 9.59 -1.71
N ALA A 145 -13.20 9.53 -1.51
CA ALA A 145 -13.84 8.51 -0.70
C ALA A 145 -14.00 7.20 -1.49
N ILE A 146 -13.42 6.12 -0.98
CA ILE A 146 -13.59 4.78 -1.53
C ILE A 146 -14.98 4.25 -1.16
N LYS A 147 -15.76 3.87 -2.18
CA LYS A 147 -17.15 3.42 -2.01
C LYS A 147 -17.25 2.03 -1.40
N GLN A 148 -16.37 1.11 -1.80
CA GLN A 148 -16.36 -0.25 -1.27
C GLN A 148 -15.72 -0.27 0.12
N ARG A 149 -16.45 -0.79 1.11
CA ARG A 149 -16.00 -0.79 2.51
C ARG A 149 -15.95 -2.21 3.03
N ASN A 150 -14.74 -2.74 3.14
CA ASN A 150 -14.46 -4.03 3.77
C ASN A 150 -13.07 -3.97 4.42
N LEU A 151 -12.72 -5.02 5.16
CA LEU A 151 -11.44 -5.10 5.86
C LEU A 151 -10.25 -5.01 4.91
N TYR A 152 -10.33 -5.64 3.74
CA TYR A 152 -9.26 -5.62 2.74
C TYR A 152 -8.98 -4.20 2.24
N ILE A 153 -10.02 -3.47 1.83
CA ILE A 153 -9.88 -2.08 1.39
C ILE A 153 -9.42 -1.17 2.54
N ALA A 154 -9.86 -1.43 3.79
CA ALA A 154 -9.36 -0.69 4.94
C ALA A 154 -7.83 -0.87 5.11
N HIS A 155 -7.32 -2.10 4.95
CA HIS A 155 -5.88 -2.36 4.92
C HIS A 155 -5.19 -1.65 3.77
N GLU A 156 -5.70 -1.73 2.54
CA GLU A 156 -5.11 -1.03 1.39
C GLU A 156 -4.99 0.49 1.62
N ILE A 157 -6.02 1.12 2.21
CA ILE A 157 -6.00 2.55 2.55
C ILE A 157 -4.94 2.85 3.61
N CYS A 158 -4.91 2.06 4.69
CA CYS A 158 -4.03 2.30 5.83
C CYS A 158 -2.56 1.94 5.56
N GLN A 159 -2.30 0.96 4.68
CA GLN A 159 -0.92 0.57 4.33
C GLN A 159 -0.31 1.47 3.27
N ALA A 160 -1.13 2.19 2.49
CA ALA A 160 -0.65 3.06 1.43
C ALA A 160 0.41 4.05 1.95
N ARG A 161 1.59 4.08 1.33
CA ARG A 161 2.70 4.96 1.72
C ARG A 161 2.91 6.05 0.68
N SER A 162 2.73 7.30 1.09
CA SER A 162 2.97 8.44 0.21
C SER A 162 4.45 8.56 -0.17
N VAL A 163 4.73 8.73 -1.46
CA VAL A 163 6.06 9.01 -2.02
C VAL A 163 6.13 10.37 -2.74
N LEU A 164 4.98 11.00 -2.98
CA LEU A 164 4.82 12.39 -3.39
C LEU A 164 3.49 12.88 -2.80
N ASP A 165 3.49 13.96 -2.01
CA ASP A 165 2.27 14.59 -1.50
C ASP A 165 2.32 16.10 -1.72
N ARG A 166 1.25 16.66 -2.26
CA ARG A 166 1.03 18.10 -2.44
C ARG A 166 -0.24 18.49 -1.71
N ASP A 167 -0.24 19.69 -1.11
CA ASP A 167 -1.44 20.28 -0.50
C ASP A 167 -2.09 19.42 0.60
N GLY A 168 -1.29 18.55 1.25
CA GLY A 168 -1.77 17.60 2.26
C GLY A 168 -2.80 16.60 1.73
N THR A 169 -2.68 16.20 0.46
CA THR A 169 -3.63 15.32 -0.23
C THR A 169 -3.70 13.94 0.41
N TYR A 170 -2.59 13.41 0.91
CA TYR A 170 -2.61 12.15 1.65
C TYR A 170 -3.51 12.24 2.90
N GLN A 171 -3.38 13.33 3.66
CA GLN A 171 -4.21 13.54 4.84
C GLN A 171 -5.69 13.71 4.47
N LYS A 172 -6.00 14.44 3.39
CA LYS A 172 -7.37 14.58 2.88
C LYS A 172 -7.96 13.23 2.46
N PHE A 173 -7.17 12.39 1.78
CA PHE A 173 -7.57 11.04 1.39
C PHE A 173 -7.90 10.16 2.60
N ILE A 174 -7.05 10.13 3.62
CA ILE A 174 -7.32 9.36 4.84
C ILE A 174 -8.53 9.90 5.60
N LYS A 175 -8.70 11.24 5.68
CA LYS A 175 -9.88 11.88 6.28
C LYS A 175 -11.18 11.53 5.54
N ALA A 176 -11.15 11.44 4.21
CA ALA A 176 -12.31 11.01 3.42
C ALA A 176 -12.69 9.53 3.66
N ASN A 177 -11.77 8.73 4.21
CA ASN A 177 -11.92 7.30 4.40
C ASN A 177 -11.91 6.84 5.86
N LEU A 178 -12.25 7.70 6.81
CA LEU A 178 -12.26 7.41 8.26
C LEU A 178 -13.10 6.18 8.67
N TRP A 179 -13.96 5.69 7.78
CA TRP A 179 -14.66 4.42 7.95
C TRP A 179 -13.70 3.24 8.16
N TYR A 180 -12.43 3.32 7.74
CA TYR A 180 -11.41 2.29 8.04
C TYR A 180 -11.32 1.99 9.54
N LYS A 181 -11.58 2.97 10.41
CA LYS A 181 -11.55 2.80 11.88
C LYS A 181 -12.57 1.80 12.40
N GLN A 182 -13.60 1.50 11.60
CA GLN A 182 -14.56 0.43 11.90
C GLN A 182 -13.94 -0.97 11.73
N PHE A 183 -12.80 -1.06 11.05
CA PHE A 183 -12.05 -2.30 10.82
C PHE A 183 -10.71 -2.31 11.57
N LEU A 184 -9.97 -1.20 11.54
CA LEU A 184 -8.61 -1.05 12.08
C LEU A 184 -8.54 0.13 13.05
N PRO A 185 -9.10 0.01 14.28
CA PRO A 185 -9.22 1.11 15.23
C PRO A 185 -7.88 1.64 15.75
N ASN A 186 -6.84 0.81 15.76
CA ASN A 186 -5.53 1.15 16.32
C ASN A 186 -4.56 1.77 15.31
N TRP A 187 -4.89 1.72 14.02
CA TRP A 187 -4.04 2.32 12.99
C TRP A 187 -4.03 3.85 13.11
N LYS A 188 -2.84 4.42 12.92
CA LYS A 188 -2.60 5.86 12.93
C LYS A 188 -1.65 6.20 11.79
N MET A 189 -1.87 7.39 11.20
CA MET A 189 -0.99 7.99 10.19
C MET A 189 0.35 8.41 10.80
#